data_AF-A0A9D2IQ69-F1
#
_entry.id   AF-A0A9D2IQ69-F1
#
_cell.length_a   1.000
_cell.length_b   1.000
_cell.length_c   1.000
_cell.angle_alpha   90.00
_cell.angle_beta   90.00
_cell.angle_gamma   90.00
#
_symmetry.space_group_name_H-M   'P 1'
#
loop_
_entity.id
_entity.type
_entity.pdbx_description
1 polymer ?
#
loop_
_entity_poly.entity_id
_entity_poly.type
_entity_poly.pdbx_seq_one_letter_code
_entity_poly.pdbx_strand_id
1 'polypeptide(L)'
;MAKDRAAEGSQDSSVDDLVSLLDSIGGASQAAERADAADPDDEAPAQHDTARVLVINGPNINMLGIREPDIYGHDTYRAMLQLCHDAAQEAGFTECTCFQSNHEGDLIDAIQDAYGSYSGIVINPGAYTHTSIAILDAAKAVGLPMVEVHISNVDEREEFRRVSYIRAACFETISGLGIEGYRKAILDLAAHIGL
;
A
#
# COMPACT_ATOMS: atom_id res chain seq x y z
N MET A 1 -63.97 6.11 7.57
CA MET A 1 -64.50 4.93 6.85
C MET A 1 -63.31 4.28 6.17
N ALA A 2 -62.65 3.32 6.84
CA ALA A 2 -62.70 1.88 6.60
C ALA A 2 -61.33 1.45 6.01
N LYS A 3 -60.66 0.36 6.34
CA LYS A 3 -60.84 -0.75 7.29
C LYS A 3 -59.48 -1.47 7.36
N ASP A 4 -59.17 -2.06 8.52
CA ASP A 4 -58.39 -3.28 8.78
C ASP A 4 -57.36 -3.80 7.75
N ARG A 5 -56.15 -4.11 8.25
CA ARG A 5 -55.73 -5.53 8.42
C ARG A 5 -54.49 -5.66 9.30
N ALA A 6 -54.63 -6.50 10.32
CA ALA A 6 -53.59 -7.03 11.17
C ALA A 6 -52.68 -8.03 10.42
N ALA A 7 -51.43 -8.12 10.85
CA ALA A 7 -50.58 -9.28 10.67
C ALA A 7 -49.64 -9.37 11.87
N GLU A 8 -50.14 -9.99 12.95
CA GLU A 8 -49.32 -10.64 13.97
C GLU A 8 -49.05 -12.07 13.51
N GLY A 9 -47.80 -12.54 13.70
CA GLY A 9 -47.49 -13.96 13.77
C GLY A 9 -46.57 -14.52 12.68
N SER A 10 -45.27 -14.58 12.96
CA SER A 10 -44.52 -15.84 12.83
C SER A 10 -43.35 -15.82 13.79
N GLN A 11 -43.39 -16.74 14.75
CA GLN A 11 -42.44 -16.90 15.84
C GLN A 11 -41.03 -17.23 15.32
N ASP A 12 -40.05 -16.63 15.99
CA ASP A 12 -38.61 -16.67 15.75
C ASP A 12 -37.99 -18.00 16.25
N SER A 13 -38.48 -19.14 15.75
CA SER A 13 -37.96 -20.46 16.15
C SER A 13 -36.60 -20.80 15.53
N SER A 14 -36.06 -19.94 14.68
CA SER A 14 -34.80 -20.18 13.96
C SER A 14 -33.57 -19.60 14.64
N VAL A 15 -33.73 -18.54 15.44
CA VAL A 15 -32.60 -17.88 16.11
C VAL A 15 -32.24 -18.57 17.42
N ASP A 16 -33.23 -19.03 18.19
CA ASP A 16 -32.99 -19.76 19.45
C ASP A 16 -32.27 -21.10 19.24
N ASP A 17 -32.57 -21.81 18.14
CA ASP A 17 -31.90 -23.06 17.77
C ASP A 17 -30.43 -22.83 17.33
N LEU A 18 -30.12 -21.66 16.75
CA LEU A 18 -28.75 -21.28 16.36
C LEU A 18 -27.90 -20.89 17.57
N VAL A 19 -28.47 -20.23 18.57
CA VAL A 19 -27.76 -19.86 19.82
C VAL A 19 -27.42 -21.11 20.64
N SER A 20 -28.34 -22.08 20.72
CA SER A 20 -28.09 -23.38 21.37
C SER A 20 -26.96 -24.19 20.72
N LEU A 21 -26.78 -24.05 19.41
CA LEU A 21 -25.73 -24.76 18.67
C LEU A 21 -24.34 -24.18 18.95
N LEU A 22 -24.25 -22.85 19.15
CA LEU A 22 -22.99 -22.15 19.42
C LEU A 22 -22.46 -22.41 20.83
N ASP A 23 -23.35 -22.50 21.83
CA ASP A 23 -22.97 -22.87 23.20
C ASP A 23 -22.46 -24.32 23.31
N SER A 24 -22.88 -25.19 22.39
CA SER A 24 -22.48 -26.60 22.35
C SER A 24 -21.11 -26.84 21.70
N ILE A 25 -20.55 -25.85 20.99
CA ILE A 25 -19.24 -25.95 20.31
C ILE A 25 -18.11 -25.37 21.20
N GLY A 26 -18.44 -24.56 22.20
CA GLY A 26 -17.50 -23.95 23.14
C GLY A 26 -17.42 -24.67 24.49
N GLY A 27 -16.82 -25.86 24.56
CA GLY A 27 -16.61 -26.48 25.87
C GLY A 27 -15.80 -27.77 25.93
N ALA A 28 -14.51 -27.62 26.27
CA ALA A 28 -13.51 -28.58 26.79
C ALA A 28 -12.27 -28.65 25.88
N SER A 29 -11.02 -28.48 26.33
CA SER A 29 -10.42 -28.72 27.64
C SER A 29 -9.10 -27.95 27.74
N GLN A 30 -8.88 -27.29 28.89
CA GLN A 30 -7.55 -26.89 29.34
C GLN A 30 -6.70 -28.14 29.64
N ALA A 31 -5.44 -28.15 29.21
CA ALA A 31 -4.42 -29.04 29.76
C ALA A 31 -3.00 -28.47 29.55
N ALA A 32 -2.43 -28.04 30.67
CA ALA A 32 -1.04 -28.18 31.09
C ALA A 32 0.07 -27.40 30.35
N GLU A 33 0.50 -26.35 31.05
CA GLU A 33 1.82 -25.72 31.04
C GLU A 33 2.96 -26.75 31.04
N ARG A 34 3.95 -26.52 30.15
CA ARG A 34 5.35 -26.80 30.44
C ARG A 34 6.16 -25.58 30.01
N ALA A 35 6.76 -24.93 31.01
CA ALA A 35 7.72 -23.88 30.84
C ALA A 35 9.02 -24.47 30.25
N ASP A 36 9.47 -23.92 29.13
CA ASP A 36 10.86 -23.99 28.69
C ASP A 36 11.44 -22.59 28.87
N ALA A 37 12.57 -22.52 29.58
CA ALA A 37 13.24 -21.27 29.88
C ALA A 37 13.95 -20.75 28.61
N ALA A 38 13.49 -19.63 28.07
CA ALA A 38 14.14 -18.93 26.97
C ALA A 38 15.26 -18.01 27.49
N ASP A 39 16.38 -18.02 26.77
CA ASP A 39 17.57 -17.18 26.97
C ASP A 39 17.21 -15.69 26.74
N PRO A 40 17.49 -14.75 27.67
CA PRO A 40 17.08 -13.35 27.54
C PRO A 40 17.82 -12.56 26.45
N ASP A 41 18.83 -13.13 25.79
CA ASP A 41 19.63 -12.44 24.76
C ASP A 41 19.47 -13.04 23.33
N ASP A 42 18.51 -13.94 23.10
CA ASP A 42 18.16 -14.43 21.75
C ASP A 42 17.02 -13.58 21.18
N GLU A 43 17.32 -12.36 20.73
CA GLU A 43 16.43 -11.62 19.82
C GLU A 43 16.36 -12.41 18.50
N ALA A 44 15.42 -13.35 18.43
CA ALA A 44 15.02 -13.97 17.19
C ALA A 44 14.72 -12.87 16.16
N PRO A 45 15.21 -12.98 14.92
CA PRO A 45 14.95 -11.98 13.89
C PRO A 45 13.43 -11.84 13.72
N ALA A 46 12.94 -10.60 13.68
CA ALA A 46 11.53 -10.31 13.49
C ALA A 46 10.99 -11.11 12.29
N GLN A 47 9.98 -11.93 12.56
CA GLN A 47 9.40 -12.86 11.59
C GLN A 47 8.59 -12.08 10.55
N HIS A 48 9.25 -11.51 9.54
CA HIS A 48 8.62 -10.73 8.46
C HIS A 48 7.99 -11.61 7.38
N ASP A 49 7.18 -12.59 7.78
CA ASP A 49 6.74 -13.69 6.90
C ASP A 49 5.79 -13.22 5.76
N THR A 50 5.40 -11.95 5.72
CA THR A 50 4.44 -11.40 4.75
C THR A 50 4.67 -9.93 4.35
N ALA A 51 5.87 -9.36 4.53
CA ALA A 51 6.07 -7.94 4.21
C ALA A 51 6.02 -7.67 2.69
N ARG A 52 4.99 -6.93 2.24
CA ARG A 52 4.73 -6.64 0.82
C ARG A 52 4.82 -5.14 0.54
N VAL A 53 5.37 -4.77 -0.61
CA VAL A 53 5.43 -3.37 -1.09
C VAL A 53 4.59 -3.16 -2.34
N LEU A 54 3.88 -2.03 -2.39
CA LEU A 54 3.14 -1.58 -3.56
C LEU A 54 3.84 -0.38 -4.19
N VAL A 55 4.21 -0.49 -5.46
CA VAL A 55 4.74 0.62 -6.26
C VAL A 55 3.63 1.15 -7.16
N ILE A 56 3.22 2.40 -6.97
CA ILE A 56 2.13 3.04 -7.73
C ILE A 56 2.71 4.10 -8.67
N ASN A 57 2.30 4.03 -9.94
CA ASN A 57 2.71 4.96 -10.97
C ASN A 57 1.49 5.65 -11.60
N GLY A 58 1.50 6.98 -11.58
CA GLY A 58 0.45 7.81 -12.11
C GLY A 58 0.50 7.94 -13.64
N PRO A 59 -0.18 8.97 -14.18
CA PRO A 59 -0.36 9.12 -15.61
C PRO A 59 0.96 9.33 -16.35
N ASN A 60 1.02 8.74 -17.55
CA ASN A 60 2.12 8.79 -18.53
C ASN A 60 3.42 8.10 -18.11
N ILE A 61 3.55 7.55 -16.90
CA ILE A 61 4.76 6.82 -16.49
C ILE A 61 4.99 5.56 -17.34
N ASN A 62 3.92 4.94 -17.84
CA ASN A 62 3.99 3.84 -18.81
C ASN A 62 4.68 4.20 -20.13
N MET A 63 4.89 5.49 -20.42
CA MET A 63 5.54 5.99 -21.64
C MET A 63 7.06 6.19 -21.49
N LEU A 64 7.65 5.80 -20.35
CA LEU A 64 9.10 5.84 -20.13
C LEU A 64 9.87 5.11 -21.24
N GLY A 65 10.93 5.75 -21.73
CA GLY A 65 11.77 5.27 -22.84
C GLY A 65 11.19 5.51 -24.24
N ILE A 66 9.95 6.00 -24.35
CA ILE A 66 9.32 6.35 -25.64
C ILE A 66 9.23 7.88 -25.80
N ARG A 67 8.86 8.57 -24.71
CA ARG A 67 8.62 10.01 -24.72
C ARG A 67 9.84 10.79 -24.27
N GLU A 68 10.24 11.79 -25.06
CA GLU A 68 11.24 12.81 -24.68
C GLU A 68 12.50 12.21 -24.00
N PRO A 69 13.18 11.22 -24.63
CA PRO A 69 14.29 10.48 -23.99
C PRO A 69 15.45 11.38 -23.55
N ASP A 70 15.64 12.53 -24.20
CA ASP A 70 16.67 13.50 -23.82
C ASP A 70 16.39 14.18 -22.46
N ILE A 71 15.14 14.17 -21.98
CA ILE A 71 14.72 14.76 -20.69
C ILE A 71 14.60 13.70 -19.60
N TYR A 72 14.11 12.51 -19.94
CA TYR A 72 13.77 11.46 -18.95
C TYR A 72 14.73 10.27 -18.95
N GLY A 73 15.72 10.25 -19.85
CA GLY A 73 16.63 9.14 -20.05
C GLY A 73 16.10 8.08 -21.02
N HIS A 74 16.96 7.10 -21.29
CA HIS A 74 16.64 5.97 -22.18
C HIS A 74 16.05 4.77 -21.45
N ASP A 75 15.88 4.87 -20.13
CA ASP A 75 15.32 3.80 -19.32
C ASP A 75 13.86 3.55 -19.69
N THR A 76 13.54 2.28 -19.90
CA THR A 76 12.19 1.86 -20.28
C THR A 76 11.33 1.60 -19.06
N TYR A 77 10.02 1.70 -19.20
CA TYR A 77 9.08 1.29 -18.14
C TYR A 77 9.37 -0.14 -17.65
N ARG A 78 9.70 -1.07 -18.56
CA ARG A 78 10.07 -2.45 -18.21
C ARG A 78 11.33 -2.53 -17.34
N ALA A 79 12.35 -1.73 -17.64
CA ALA A 79 13.58 -1.69 -16.84
C ALA A 79 13.29 -1.18 -15.42
N MET A 80 12.45 -0.14 -15.30
CA MET A 80 12.00 0.37 -14.00
C MET A 80 11.25 -0.69 -13.19
N LEU A 81 10.35 -1.46 -13.81
CA LEU A 81 9.65 -2.57 -13.13
C LEU A 81 10.63 -3.62 -12.60
N GLN A 82 11.60 -4.04 -13.43
CA GLN A 82 12.61 -5.01 -13.02
C GLN A 82 13.43 -4.48 -11.85
N LEU A 83 13.87 -3.22 -11.92
CA LEU A 83 14.60 -2.56 -10.83
C LEU A 83 13.80 -2.57 -9.51
N CYS A 84 12.49 -2.30 -9.57
CA CYS A 84 11.63 -2.33 -8.38
C CYS A 84 11.54 -3.73 -7.77
N HIS A 85 11.42 -4.77 -8.60
CA HIS A 85 11.37 -6.15 -8.11
C HIS A 85 12.71 -6.58 -7.49
N ASP A 86 13.83 -6.27 -8.15
CA ASP A 86 15.17 -6.61 -7.67
C ASP A 86 15.48 -5.88 -6.34
N ALA A 87 15.15 -4.58 -6.27
CA ALA A 87 15.33 -3.78 -5.06
C ALA A 87 14.48 -4.28 -3.89
N ALA A 88 13.25 -4.70 -4.15
CA ALA A 88 12.36 -5.23 -3.12
C ALA A 88 12.86 -6.58 -2.57
N GLN A 89 13.37 -7.45 -3.44
CA GLN A 89 14.00 -8.70 -3.02
C GLN A 89 15.26 -8.43 -2.18
N GLU A 90 16.09 -7.48 -2.58
CA GLU A 90 17.27 -7.06 -1.82
C GLU A 90 16.91 -6.52 -0.43
N ALA A 91 15.82 -5.74 -0.35
CA ALA A 91 15.28 -5.17 0.88
C ALA A 91 14.55 -6.18 1.80
N GLY A 92 14.36 -7.43 1.38
CA GLY A 92 13.68 -8.44 2.20
C GLY A 92 12.14 -8.42 2.11
N PHE A 93 11.54 -7.71 1.15
CA PHE A 93 10.11 -7.85 0.88
C PHE A 93 9.81 -9.21 0.25
N THR A 94 8.70 -9.83 0.67
CA THR A 94 8.25 -11.11 0.11
C THR A 94 7.54 -10.94 -1.24
N GLU A 95 6.97 -9.76 -1.49
CA GLU A 95 6.36 -9.41 -2.78
C GLU A 95 6.51 -7.91 -3.08
N CYS A 96 6.70 -7.60 -4.36
CA CYS A 96 6.61 -6.25 -4.90
C CYS A 96 5.57 -6.23 -6.02
N THR A 97 4.47 -5.53 -5.79
CA THR A 97 3.44 -5.31 -6.82
C THR A 97 3.68 -3.94 -7.45
N CYS A 98 3.75 -3.87 -8.77
CA CYS A 98 3.81 -2.60 -9.49
C CYS A 98 2.48 -2.33 -10.20
N PHE A 99 1.87 -1.19 -9.93
CA PHE A 99 0.62 -0.73 -10.51
C PHE A 99 0.80 0.59 -11.24
N GLN A 100 0.15 0.75 -12.39
CA GLN A 100 0.15 2.00 -13.14
C GLN A 100 -1.24 2.28 -13.71
N SER A 101 -1.69 3.53 -13.60
CA SER A 101 -2.88 3.99 -14.30
C SER A 101 -2.78 5.45 -14.73
N ASN A 102 -3.49 5.76 -15.81
CA ASN A 102 -3.75 7.14 -16.25
C ASN A 102 -5.03 7.72 -15.64
N HIS A 103 -5.80 6.91 -14.92
CA HIS A 103 -7.05 7.31 -14.29
C HIS A 103 -6.83 7.50 -12.78
N GLU A 104 -7.19 8.68 -12.28
CA GLU A 104 -7.03 9.03 -10.87
C GLU A 104 -7.78 8.06 -9.93
N GLY A 105 -9.01 7.66 -10.29
CA GLY A 105 -9.81 6.72 -9.51
C GLY A 105 -9.10 5.39 -9.28
N ASP A 106 -8.52 4.81 -10.32
CA ASP A 106 -7.78 3.54 -10.19
C ASP A 106 -6.60 3.64 -9.22
N LEU A 107 -5.92 4.79 -9.17
CA LEU A 107 -4.81 5.02 -8.24
C LEU A 107 -5.34 5.14 -6.80
N ILE A 108 -6.48 5.80 -6.61
CA ILE A 108 -7.15 5.91 -5.31
C ILE A 108 -7.58 4.52 -4.83
N ASP A 109 -8.21 3.72 -5.70
CA ASP A 109 -8.64 2.37 -5.37
C ASP A 109 -7.44 1.49 -5.00
N ALA A 110 -6.34 1.56 -5.77
CA ALA A 110 -5.11 0.83 -5.46
C ALA A 110 -4.49 1.23 -4.10
N ILE A 111 -4.57 2.52 -3.72
CA ILE A 111 -4.12 2.98 -2.40
C ILE A 111 -5.03 2.41 -1.30
N GLN A 112 -6.34 2.43 -1.50
CA GLN A 112 -7.32 1.94 -0.52
C GLN A 112 -7.21 0.42 -0.32
N ASP A 113 -7.12 -0.33 -1.42
CA ASP A 113 -6.94 -1.78 -1.42
C ASP A 113 -5.62 -2.21 -0.76
N ALA A 114 -4.64 -1.30 -0.68
CA ALA A 114 -3.39 -1.59 0.00
C ALA A 114 -3.54 -1.76 1.52
N TYR A 115 -4.59 -1.17 2.11
CA TYR A 115 -4.84 -1.22 3.54
C TYR A 115 -5.01 -2.67 4.04
N GLY A 116 -4.21 -3.06 5.03
CA GLY A 116 -4.19 -4.41 5.58
C GLY A 116 -3.52 -5.48 4.69
N SER A 117 -3.09 -5.12 3.47
CA SER A 117 -2.51 -6.06 2.49
C SER A 117 -1.03 -5.77 2.17
N TYR A 118 -0.57 -4.54 2.41
CA TYR A 118 0.79 -4.10 2.14
C TYR A 118 1.38 -3.39 3.36
N SER A 119 2.70 -3.50 3.50
CA SER A 119 3.48 -2.88 4.58
C SER A 119 3.87 -1.43 4.28
N GLY A 120 3.85 -1.03 3.01
CA GLY A 120 4.17 0.33 2.59
C GLY A 120 4.01 0.56 1.09
N ILE A 121 4.08 1.83 0.69
CA ILE A 121 3.83 2.28 -0.68
C ILE A 121 4.98 3.14 -1.19
N VAL A 122 5.46 2.88 -2.41
CA VAL A 122 6.28 3.81 -3.18
C VAL A 122 5.40 4.41 -4.26
N ILE A 123 5.30 5.72 -4.35
CA ILE A 123 4.40 6.39 -5.30
C ILE A 123 5.11 7.42 -6.16
N ASN A 124 4.93 7.32 -7.47
CA ASN A 124 5.17 8.41 -8.41
C ASN A 124 3.82 8.83 -9.03
N PRO A 125 3.14 9.86 -8.51
CA PRO A 125 1.83 10.26 -9.03
C PRO A 125 1.88 10.94 -10.40
N GLY A 126 3.06 11.14 -10.99
CA GLY A 126 3.21 11.89 -12.24
C GLY A 126 2.61 13.30 -12.14
N ALA A 127 1.77 13.67 -13.11
CA ALA A 127 1.13 14.99 -13.10
C ALA A 127 0.14 15.19 -11.93
N TYR A 128 -0.35 14.10 -11.32
CA TYR A 128 -1.29 14.19 -10.19
C TYR A 128 -0.64 14.68 -8.90
N THR A 129 0.69 14.65 -8.80
CA THR A 129 1.42 15.26 -7.67
C THR A 129 1.00 16.70 -7.44
N HIS A 130 0.78 17.44 -8.53
CA HIS A 130 0.56 18.88 -8.51
C HIS A 130 -0.92 19.27 -8.46
N THR A 131 -1.83 18.30 -8.55
CA THR A 131 -3.26 18.57 -8.79
C THR A 131 -4.22 17.76 -7.92
N SER A 132 -3.84 16.55 -7.50
CA SER A 132 -4.74 15.63 -6.83
C SER A 132 -4.70 15.77 -5.32
N ILE A 133 -5.71 16.44 -4.77
CA ILE A 133 -6.03 16.36 -3.35
C ILE A 133 -6.69 15.00 -3.04
N ALA A 134 -7.38 14.40 -3.99
CA ALA A 134 -8.08 13.12 -3.79
C ALA A 134 -7.11 11.96 -3.50
N ILE A 135 -5.97 11.88 -4.21
CA ILE A 135 -4.91 10.90 -3.93
C ILE A 135 -4.27 11.17 -2.55
N LEU A 136 -4.08 12.43 -2.18
CA LEU A 136 -3.59 12.79 -0.83
C LEU A 136 -4.55 12.30 0.26
N ASP A 137 -5.85 12.52 0.09
CA ASP A 137 -6.85 12.11 1.08
C ASP A 137 -6.93 10.58 1.19
N ALA A 138 -6.82 9.85 0.07
CA ALA A 138 -6.72 8.39 0.09
C ALA A 138 -5.48 7.89 0.83
N ALA A 139 -4.31 8.51 0.57
CA ALA A 139 -3.06 8.16 1.25
C ALA A 139 -3.13 8.40 2.76
N LYS A 140 -3.71 9.54 3.18
CA LYS A 140 -3.95 9.84 4.60
C LYS A 140 -4.94 8.89 5.25
N ALA A 141 -5.96 8.44 4.53
CA ALA A 141 -6.97 7.53 5.06
C ALA A 141 -6.38 6.14 5.39
N VAL A 142 -5.46 5.63 4.55
CA VAL A 142 -4.84 4.33 4.80
C VAL A 142 -3.67 4.40 5.78
N GLY A 143 -2.98 5.54 5.87
CA GLY A 143 -1.93 5.78 6.88
C GLY A 143 -0.70 4.85 6.77
N LEU A 144 -0.49 4.21 5.62
CA LEU A 144 0.66 3.36 5.36
C LEU A 144 1.94 4.19 5.18
N PRO A 145 3.12 3.69 5.62
CA PRO A 145 4.40 4.31 5.30
C PRO A 145 4.56 4.48 3.78
N MET A 146 4.86 5.71 3.35
CA MET A 146 4.88 6.05 1.93
C MET A 146 6.09 6.92 1.56
N VAL A 147 6.68 6.62 0.41
CA VAL A 147 7.76 7.43 -0.22
C VAL A 147 7.28 7.97 -1.56
N GLU A 148 7.41 9.28 -1.76
CA GLU A 148 7.15 9.93 -3.05
C GLU A 148 8.40 9.86 -3.95
N VAL A 149 8.23 9.49 -5.22
CA VAL A 149 9.32 9.39 -6.20
C VAL A 149 9.01 10.24 -7.43
N HIS A 150 10.03 10.97 -7.90
CA HIS A 150 10.03 11.67 -9.17
C HIS A 150 11.29 11.33 -9.97
N ILE A 151 11.10 10.90 -11.22
CA ILE A 151 12.20 10.52 -12.12
C ILE A 151 13.07 11.73 -12.46
N SER A 152 12.44 12.84 -12.83
CA SER A 152 13.11 14.13 -13.06
C SER A 152 13.22 14.94 -11.77
N ASN A 153 14.20 15.84 -11.69
CA ASN A 153 14.24 16.85 -10.63
C ASN A 153 13.06 17.82 -10.83
N VAL A 154 12.11 17.87 -9.90
CA VAL A 154 10.93 18.73 -10.01
C VAL A 154 11.23 20.20 -9.67
N ASP A 155 12.29 20.47 -8.91
CA ASP A 155 12.66 21.83 -8.49
C ASP A 155 13.28 22.64 -9.63
N GLU A 156 13.95 21.97 -10.56
CA GLU A 156 14.53 22.54 -11.79
C GLU A 156 13.49 22.82 -12.88
N ARG A 157 12.23 22.45 -12.64
CA ARG A 157 11.13 22.58 -13.60
C ARG A 157 10.25 23.81 -13.33
N GLU A 158 9.17 23.91 -14.11
CA GLU A 158 8.21 25.01 -14.02
C GLU A 158 7.62 25.13 -12.61
N GLU A 159 7.24 26.35 -12.20
CA GLU A 159 6.79 26.64 -10.84
C GLU A 159 5.65 25.73 -10.37
N PHE A 160 4.70 25.41 -11.25
CA PHE A 160 3.57 24.53 -10.91
C PHE A 160 4.00 23.09 -10.58
N ARG A 161 5.20 22.65 -10.98
CA ARG A 161 5.73 21.31 -10.67
C ARG A 161 6.41 21.23 -9.31
N ARG A 162 6.62 22.37 -8.66
CA ARG A 162 7.21 22.42 -7.31
C ARG A 162 6.17 22.17 -6.20
N VAL A 163 4.88 22.21 -6.54
CA VAL A 163 3.79 21.89 -5.63
C VAL A 163 3.58 20.39 -5.60
N SER A 164 3.68 19.77 -4.42
CA SER A 164 3.28 18.38 -4.20
C SER A 164 2.25 18.31 -3.10
N TYR A 165 1.04 17.87 -3.45
CA TYR A 165 0.00 17.59 -2.46
C TYR A 165 0.31 16.29 -1.71
N ILE A 166 0.69 15.23 -2.44
CA ILE A 166 0.94 13.90 -1.85
C ILE A 166 2.07 13.90 -0.82
N ARG A 167 3.04 14.83 -0.95
CA ARG A 167 4.17 14.96 -0.02
C ARG A 167 3.74 15.03 1.44
N ALA A 168 2.55 15.58 1.73
CA ALA A 168 2.03 15.66 3.09
C ALA A 168 1.62 14.30 3.70
N ALA A 169 1.57 13.22 2.91
CA ALA A 169 1.35 11.84 3.36
C ALA A 169 2.61 10.97 3.29
N CYS A 170 3.69 11.45 2.66
CA CYS A 170 4.94 10.70 2.52
C CYS A 170 5.93 11.11 3.62
N PHE A 171 6.69 10.15 4.16
CA PHE A 171 7.77 10.48 5.11
C PHE A 171 9.05 10.93 4.39
N GLU A 172 9.18 10.62 3.11
CA GLU A 172 10.30 11.02 2.25
C GLU A 172 9.83 11.34 0.83
N THR A 173 10.52 12.28 0.17
CA THR A 173 10.41 12.53 -1.27
C THR A 173 11.78 12.39 -1.91
N ILE A 174 11.88 11.56 -2.96
CA ILE A 174 13.08 11.37 -3.78
C ILE A 174 12.81 11.94 -5.16
N SER A 175 13.69 12.80 -5.68
CA SER A 175 13.54 13.38 -7.01
C SER A 175 14.86 13.49 -7.76
N GLY A 176 14.81 13.35 -9.09
CA GLY A 176 15.96 13.60 -9.98
C GLY A 176 17.00 12.48 -10.07
N LEU A 177 16.71 11.29 -9.56
CA LEU A 177 17.60 10.12 -9.65
C LEU A 177 17.26 9.19 -10.82
N GLY A 178 16.39 9.59 -11.75
CA GLY A 178 15.92 8.69 -12.79
C GLY A 178 15.14 7.52 -12.21
N ILE A 179 15.29 6.33 -12.79
CA ILE A 179 14.65 5.11 -12.26
C ILE A 179 15.28 4.63 -10.95
N GLU A 180 16.54 4.99 -10.66
CA GLU A 180 17.22 4.65 -9.40
C GLU A 180 16.56 5.29 -8.17
N GLY A 181 15.75 6.33 -8.37
CA GLY A 181 14.89 6.88 -7.32
C GLY A 181 13.93 5.85 -6.74
N TYR A 182 13.44 4.90 -7.55
CA TYR A 182 12.58 3.81 -7.08
C TYR A 182 13.37 2.82 -6.22
N ARG A 183 14.58 2.45 -6.62
CA ARG A 183 15.46 1.57 -5.82
C ARG A 183 15.71 2.19 -4.45
N LYS A 184 16.13 3.46 -4.42
CA LYS A 184 16.35 4.19 -3.16
C LYS A 184 15.08 4.19 -2.31
N ALA A 185 13.92 4.53 -2.88
CA ALA A 185 12.66 4.58 -2.17
C ALA A 185 12.25 3.25 -1.53
N ILE A 186 12.46 2.13 -2.23
CA ILE A 186 12.14 0.79 -1.72
C ILE A 186 13.06 0.43 -0.55
N LEU A 187 14.36 0.71 -0.65
CA LEU A 187 15.32 0.45 0.41
C LEU A 187 15.05 1.32 1.66
N ASP A 188 14.76 2.61 1.48
CA ASP A 188 14.46 3.50 2.60
C ASP A 188 13.12 3.15 3.27
N LEU A 189 12.13 2.74 2.48
CA LEU A 189 10.87 2.21 3.00
C LEU A 189 11.09 0.96 3.85
N ALA A 190 11.87 0.00 3.35
CA ALA A 190 12.24 -1.21 4.09
C ALA A 190 12.91 -0.86 5.43
N ALA A 191 13.92 0.00 5.40
CA ALA A 191 14.60 0.46 6.61
C ALA A 191 13.65 1.18 7.58
N HIS A 192 12.71 1.99 7.07
CA HIS A 192 11.71 2.70 7.88
C HIS A 192 10.75 1.75 8.62
N ILE A 193 10.42 0.60 8.02
CA ILE A 193 9.52 -0.39 8.62
C ILE A 193 10.26 -1.53 9.34
N GLY A 194 11.60 -1.49 9.36
CA GLY A 194 12.44 -2.45 10.07
C GLY A 194 12.65 -3.78 9.36
N LEU A 195 12.66 -3.78 8.02
CA LEU A 195 13.16 -4.88 7.19
C LEU A 195 14.69 -4.85 7.04
#